data_AF-A0A4S8LV36-F1
#
_entry.id   AF-A0A4S8LV36-F1
#
_cell.length_a   1.000
_cell.length_b   1.000
_cell.length_c   1.000
_cell.angle_alpha   90.00
_cell.angle_beta   90.00
_cell.angle_gamma   90.00
#
_symmetry.space_group_name_H-M   'P 1'
#
loop_
_entity.id
_entity.type
_entity.pdbx_description
1 polymer ?
#
loop_
_entity_poly.entity_id
_entity_poly.type
_entity_poly.pdbx_seq_one_letter_code
_entity_poly.pdbx_strand_id
1 'polypeptide(L)'
;MSVNNWIDLLSVRERLAKGLVDKGVLRTEKRNFLLFDMATHPVADYTTKSNLITHVTTLLTATTSTVPSAALDKEGTQCRVIRAVCLVCAAYTASVLDNAFGRMGYEEREGAFQRADEILGEFASWPFGSAGESVGFGSGSSSLSTPGRRKAGAGSRIATGSSGDGSRESILGLLQEVRKEMMPTTGGGTGGGAQGEEEDVGFELVAGVLEVLSKLDSLL
;
A
#
# COMPACT_ATOMS: atom_id res chain seq x y z
N MET A 1 -10.11 21.11 -22.05
CA MET A 1 -9.88 19.73 -21.55
C MET A 1 -10.73 19.52 -20.30
N SER A 2 -12.02 19.12 -20.37
CA SER A 2 -12.76 18.85 -19.10
C SER A 2 -14.11 18.12 -19.17
N VAL A 3 -14.50 17.50 -20.29
CA VAL A 3 -15.76 16.70 -20.33
C VAL A 3 -15.45 15.21 -20.38
N ASN A 4 -14.41 14.83 -21.13
CA ASN A 4 -13.99 13.44 -21.27
C ASN A 4 -13.42 12.86 -19.96
N ASN A 5 -12.72 13.66 -19.14
CA ASN A 5 -12.16 13.20 -17.86
C ASN A 5 -13.24 12.84 -16.82
N TRP A 6 -14.40 13.50 -16.88
CA TRP A 6 -15.52 13.22 -15.97
C TRP A 6 -16.26 11.93 -16.36
N ILE A 7 -16.49 11.74 -17.66
CA ILE A 7 -17.08 10.51 -18.22
C ILE A 7 -16.16 9.30 -17.95
N ASP A 8 -14.85 9.52 -17.99
CA ASP A 8 -13.84 8.50 -17.73
C ASP A 8 -13.87 7.96 -16.29
N LEU A 9 -14.15 8.81 -15.31
CA LEU A 9 -14.31 8.40 -13.90
C LEU A 9 -15.66 7.71 -13.63
N LEU A 10 -16.69 7.99 -14.43
CA LEU A 10 -18.03 7.39 -14.27
C LEU A 10 -18.10 5.93 -14.75
N SER A 11 -17.17 5.48 -15.60
CA SER A 11 -17.13 4.11 -16.16
C SER A 11 -15.88 3.32 -15.70
N VAL A 12 -15.33 3.66 -14.53
CA VAL A 12 -14.06 3.09 -14.05
C VAL A 12 -14.14 1.58 -13.92
N ARG A 13 -15.24 1.05 -13.37
CA ARG A 13 -15.43 -0.39 -13.16
C ARG A 13 -15.39 -1.15 -14.49
N GLU A 14 -16.10 -0.66 -15.49
CA GLU A 14 -16.19 -1.26 -16.82
C GLU A 14 -14.84 -1.20 -17.54
N ARG A 15 -14.13 -0.08 -17.42
CA ARG A 15 -12.79 0.09 -18.01
C ARG A 15 -11.74 -0.80 -17.35
N LEU A 16 -11.78 -0.94 -16.03
CA LEU A 16 -10.91 -1.87 -15.30
C LEU A 16 -11.20 -3.32 -15.69
N ALA A 17 -12.48 -3.72 -15.76
CA ALA A 17 -12.87 -5.05 -16.21
C ALA A 17 -12.37 -5.33 -17.64
N LYS A 18 -12.57 -4.38 -18.56
CA LYS A 18 -12.03 -4.49 -19.93
C LYS A 18 -10.50 -4.62 -19.94
N GLY A 19 -9.79 -3.78 -19.20
CA GLY A 19 -8.33 -3.87 -19.11
C GLY A 19 -7.82 -5.20 -18.54
N LEU A 20 -8.57 -5.81 -17.62
CA LEU A 20 -8.25 -7.15 -17.10
C LEU A 20 -8.57 -8.27 -18.09
N VAL A 21 -9.58 -8.11 -18.94
CA VAL A 21 -9.86 -9.03 -20.06
C VAL A 21 -8.75 -8.93 -21.10
N ASP A 22 -8.36 -7.72 -21.49
CA ASP A 22 -7.31 -7.48 -22.49
C ASP A 22 -5.94 -8.03 -22.04
N LYS A 23 -5.70 -8.06 -20.71
CA LYS A 23 -4.51 -8.66 -20.09
C LYS A 23 -4.63 -10.18 -19.84
N GLY A 24 -5.78 -10.79 -20.12
CA GLY A 24 -6.02 -12.23 -19.95
C GLY A 24 -6.25 -12.69 -18.50
N VAL A 25 -6.44 -11.76 -17.55
CA VAL A 25 -6.75 -12.10 -16.15
C VAL A 25 -8.21 -12.54 -16.01
N LEU A 26 -9.11 -11.85 -16.72
CA LEU A 26 -10.52 -12.20 -16.84
C LEU A 26 -10.79 -12.75 -18.25
N ARG A 27 -11.84 -13.56 -18.37
CA ARG A 27 -12.39 -13.95 -19.67
C ARG A 27 -13.80 -13.43 -19.82
N THR A 28 -14.26 -13.21 -21.05
CA THR A 28 -15.63 -12.79 -21.31
C THR A 28 -16.49 -14.01 -21.61
N GLU A 29 -17.56 -14.17 -20.84
CA GLU A 29 -18.59 -15.19 -21.05
C GLU A 29 -19.95 -14.54 -21.21
N LYS A 30 -20.74 -15.02 -22.18
CA LYS A 30 -22.13 -14.63 -22.34
C LYS A 30 -22.99 -15.55 -21.47
N ARG A 31 -23.66 -15.00 -20.44
CA ARG A 31 -24.68 -15.72 -19.68
C ARG A 31 -26.06 -15.35 -20.17
N ASN A 32 -26.80 -16.37 -20.60
CA ASN A 32 -28.17 -16.19 -21.06
C ASN A 32 -29.11 -16.30 -19.85
N PHE A 33 -29.87 -15.24 -19.60
CA PHE A 33 -30.99 -15.23 -18.66
C PHE A 33 -32.30 -15.38 -19.46
N LEU A 34 -33.40 -15.70 -18.78
CA LEU A 34 -34.70 -15.94 -19.42
C LEU A 34 -35.16 -14.77 -20.32
N LEU A 35 -34.79 -13.53 -19.96
CA LEU A 35 -35.26 -12.31 -20.62
C LEU A 35 -34.16 -11.51 -21.34
N PHE A 36 -32.89 -11.83 -21.13
CA PHE A 36 -31.77 -11.07 -21.70
C PHE A 36 -30.47 -11.86 -21.58
N ASP A 37 -29.46 -11.44 -22.33
CA ASP A 37 -28.11 -11.96 -22.18
C ASP A 37 -27.21 -10.93 -21.49
N MET A 38 -26.31 -11.39 -20.63
CA MET A 38 -25.38 -10.54 -19.89
C MET A 38 -23.95 -11.00 -20.11
N ALA A 39 -23.07 -10.06 -20.45
CA ALA A 39 -21.64 -10.32 -20.42
C ALA A 39 -21.17 -10.44 -18.96
N THR A 40 -20.49 -11.54 -18.66
CA THR A 40 -19.87 -11.81 -17.36
C THR A 40 -18.38 -11.99 -17.54
N HIS A 41 -17.62 -11.64 -16.50
CA HIS A 41 -16.17 -11.63 -16.56
C HIS A 41 -15.56 -12.50 -15.44
N PRO A 42 -15.71 -13.84 -15.49
CA PRO A 42 -15.07 -14.70 -14.51
C PRO A 42 -13.53 -14.66 -14.63
N VAL A 43 -12.87 -15.00 -13.52
CA VAL A 43 -11.40 -15.10 -13.47
C VAL A 43 -10.94 -16.23 -14.38
N ALA A 44 -10.04 -15.92 -15.30
CA ALA A 44 -9.41 -16.89 -16.18
C ALA A 44 -8.09 -17.40 -15.56
N ASP A 45 -7.27 -16.47 -15.06
CA ASP A 45 -6.01 -16.77 -14.40
C ASP A 45 -6.14 -16.67 -12.86
N TYR A 46 -6.38 -17.82 -12.24
CA TYR A 46 -6.42 -17.94 -10.79
C TYR A 46 -5.03 -17.83 -10.13
N THR A 47 -3.95 -18.09 -10.87
CA THR A 47 -2.58 -18.01 -10.36
C THR A 47 -2.23 -16.56 -10.06
N THR A 48 -2.56 -15.62 -10.94
CA THR A 48 -2.39 -14.18 -10.67
C THR A 48 -3.14 -13.76 -9.41
N LYS A 49 -4.40 -14.18 -9.24
CA LYS A 49 -5.16 -13.88 -8.02
C LYS A 49 -4.53 -14.50 -6.78
N SER A 50 -4.09 -15.76 -6.87
CA SER A 50 -3.46 -16.47 -5.75
C SER A 50 -2.13 -15.83 -5.32
N ASN A 51 -1.35 -15.33 -6.28
CA ASN A 51 -0.11 -14.62 -6.00
C ASN A 51 -0.37 -13.31 -5.26
N LEU A 52 -1.38 -12.53 -5.67
CA LEU A 52 -1.77 -11.30 -4.96
C LEU A 52 -2.20 -11.59 -3.50
N ILE A 53 -2.98 -12.64 -3.30
CA ILE A 53 -3.37 -13.07 -1.94
C ILE A 53 -2.13 -13.45 -1.13
N THR A 54 -1.19 -14.17 -1.75
CA THR A 54 0.08 -14.56 -1.10
C THR A 54 0.92 -13.32 -0.75
N HIS A 55 1.00 -12.33 -1.63
CA HIS A 55 1.76 -11.11 -1.39
C HIS A 55 1.22 -10.38 -0.15
N VAL A 56 -0.10 -10.15 -0.13
CA VAL A 56 -0.80 -9.45 0.95
C VAL A 56 -0.70 -10.21 2.27
N THR A 57 -1.03 -11.51 2.27
CA THR A 57 -0.99 -12.32 3.49
C THR A 57 0.42 -12.48 4.03
N THR A 58 1.43 -12.68 3.18
CA THR A 58 2.82 -12.81 3.60
C THR A 58 3.36 -11.49 4.16
N LEU A 59 3.02 -10.34 3.56
CA LEU A 59 3.44 -9.04 4.07
C LEU A 59 2.82 -8.73 5.45
N LEU A 60 1.53 -9.10 5.62
CA LEU A 60 0.78 -8.83 6.84
C LEU A 60 1.01 -9.81 7.99
N THR A 61 1.60 -10.97 7.71
CA THR A 61 1.98 -11.97 8.73
C THR A 61 3.47 -11.98 9.02
N ALA A 62 4.27 -11.20 8.29
CA ALA A 62 5.69 -11.08 8.51
C ALA A 62 6.00 -10.49 9.89
N THR A 63 6.73 -11.24 10.72
CA THR A 63 7.15 -10.81 12.07
C THR A 63 8.63 -10.44 12.15
N THR A 64 9.37 -10.58 11.05
CA THR A 64 10.81 -10.30 10.96
C THR A 64 11.08 -8.97 10.27
N SER A 65 12.23 -8.34 10.58
CA SER A 65 12.74 -7.14 9.90
C SER A 65 12.94 -7.33 8.40
N THR A 66 13.26 -8.55 7.94
CA THR A 66 13.47 -8.80 6.51
C THR A 66 12.14 -8.99 5.78
N VAL A 67 11.90 -8.20 4.72
CA VAL A 67 10.70 -8.35 3.89
C VAL A 67 10.77 -9.67 3.10
N PRO A 68 9.80 -10.59 3.27
CA PRO A 68 9.81 -11.85 2.54
C PRO A 68 9.70 -11.63 1.02
N SER A 69 10.48 -12.34 0.21
CA SER A 69 10.42 -12.20 -1.25
C SER A 69 9.05 -12.60 -1.84
N ALA A 70 8.34 -13.52 -1.19
CA ALA A 70 6.98 -13.92 -1.54
C ALA A 70 5.92 -12.83 -1.25
N ALA A 71 6.28 -11.80 -0.49
CA ALA A 71 5.43 -10.63 -0.27
C ALA A 71 5.49 -9.61 -1.43
N LEU A 72 6.41 -9.81 -2.39
CA LEU A 72 6.80 -8.80 -3.36
C LEU A 72 6.62 -9.31 -4.79
N ASP A 73 6.42 -8.37 -5.72
CA ASP A 73 6.43 -8.66 -7.16
C ASP A 73 7.78 -9.20 -7.65
N LYS A 74 7.83 -9.69 -8.90
CA LYS A 74 9.03 -10.25 -9.52
C LYS A 74 10.25 -9.33 -9.40
N GLU A 75 11.42 -9.93 -9.20
CA GLU A 75 12.69 -9.20 -9.20
C GLU A 75 12.88 -8.42 -10.51
N GLY A 76 13.43 -7.21 -10.39
CA GLY A 76 13.54 -6.24 -11.51
C GLY A 76 12.36 -5.29 -11.64
N THR A 77 11.28 -5.48 -10.88
CA THR A 77 10.19 -4.50 -10.78
C THR A 77 10.65 -3.27 -9.99
N GLN A 78 10.46 -2.07 -10.55
CA GLN A 78 10.78 -0.83 -9.86
C GLN A 78 9.89 -0.62 -8.64
N CYS A 79 10.49 -0.15 -7.55
CA CYS A 79 9.79 0.23 -6.31
C CYS A 79 8.82 -0.86 -5.83
N ARG A 80 9.30 -2.11 -5.76
CA ARG A 80 8.47 -3.29 -5.47
C ARG A 80 7.94 -3.28 -4.05
N VAL A 81 8.72 -2.76 -3.10
CA VAL A 81 8.36 -2.73 -1.68
C VAL A 81 7.29 -1.68 -1.44
N ILE A 82 7.46 -0.46 -1.95
CA ILE A 82 6.42 0.57 -1.83
C ILE A 82 5.12 0.18 -2.57
N ARG A 83 5.21 -0.55 -3.69
CA ARG A 83 4.03 -1.09 -4.39
C ARG A 83 3.25 -2.08 -3.51
N ALA A 84 3.95 -2.95 -2.79
CA ALA A 84 3.33 -3.90 -1.87
C ALA A 84 2.66 -3.17 -0.69
N VAL A 85 3.32 -2.13 -0.14
CA VAL A 85 2.74 -1.24 0.88
C VAL A 85 1.45 -0.59 0.35
N CYS A 86 1.51 0.06 -0.81
CA CYS A 86 0.35 0.71 -1.44
C CYS A 86 -0.80 -0.27 -1.68
N LEU A 87 -0.52 -1.49 -2.12
CA LEU A 87 -1.54 -2.52 -2.34
C LEU A 87 -2.27 -2.86 -1.03
N VAL A 88 -1.52 -3.09 0.05
CA VAL A 88 -2.10 -3.42 1.37
C VAL A 88 -2.88 -2.24 1.93
N CYS A 89 -2.31 -1.04 1.94
CA CYS A 89 -2.97 0.16 2.44
C CYS A 89 -4.26 0.46 1.66
N ALA A 90 -4.22 0.41 0.33
CA ALA A 90 -5.41 0.64 -0.49
C ALA A 90 -6.48 -0.45 -0.28
N ALA A 91 -6.09 -1.71 -0.16
CA ALA A 91 -7.02 -2.81 0.11
C ALA A 91 -7.67 -2.70 1.50
N TYR A 92 -6.90 -2.24 2.50
CA TYR A 92 -7.37 -1.95 3.85
C TYR A 92 -8.41 -0.83 3.83
N THR A 93 -8.07 0.34 3.28
CA THR A 93 -8.99 1.50 3.25
C THR A 93 -10.19 1.33 2.32
N ALA A 94 -10.08 0.45 1.32
CA ALA A 94 -11.20 0.07 0.45
C ALA A 94 -12.10 -1.02 1.05
N SER A 95 -11.82 -1.49 2.28
CA SER A 95 -12.58 -2.52 2.99
C SER A 95 -12.73 -3.83 2.21
N VAL A 96 -11.72 -4.21 1.41
CA VAL A 96 -11.71 -5.46 0.63
C VAL A 96 -10.63 -6.45 1.09
N LEU A 97 -9.82 -6.07 2.08
CA LEU A 97 -8.68 -6.85 2.57
C LEU A 97 -9.11 -8.20 3.19
N ASP A 98 -10.27 -8.24 3.84
CA ASP A 98 -10.88 -9.45 4.43
C ASP A 98 -11.04 -10.60 3.43
N ASN A 99 -11.31 -10.28 2.16
CA ASN A 99 -11.45 -11.25 1.07
C ASN A 99 -10.17 -12.07 0.82
N ALA A 100 -9.00 -11.57 1.23
CA ALA A 100 -7.73 -12.28 1.10
C ALA A 100 -7.49 -13.29 2.24
N PHE A 101 -8.20 -13.17 3.36
CA PHE A 101 -7.92 -13.91 4.60
C PHE A 101 -8.70 -15.21 4.76
N GLY A 102 -9.23 -15.77 3.67
CA GLY A 102 -10.12 -16.95 3.72
C GLY A 102 -9.54 -18.21 4.36
N ARG A 103 -8.21 -18.28 4.56
CA ARG A 103 -7.51 -19.42 5.19
C ARG A 103 -6.98 -19.13 6.60
N MET A 104 -7.10 -17.88 7.08
CA MET A 104 -6.50 -17.43 8.33
C MET A 104 -7.44 -17.60 9.52
N GLY A 105 -6.85 -17.84 10.70
CA GLY A 105 -7.57 -17.87 11.97
C GLY A 105 -8.19 -16.52 12.34
N TYR A 106 -9.02 -16.49 13.39
CA TYR A 106 -9.60 -15.22 13.88
C TYR A 106 -8.50 -14.28 14.42
N GLU A 107 -7.62 -14.78 15.29
CA GLU A 107 -6.53 -14.00 15.89
C GLU A 107 -5.53 -13.49 14.85
N GLU A 108 -5.18 -14.33 13.87
CA GLU A 108 -4.28 -13.97 12.78
C GLU A 108 -4.86 -12.87 11.88
N ARG A 109 -6.20 -12.87 11.68
CA ARG A 109 -6.90 -11.82 10.93
C ARG A 109 -6.87 -10.49 11.67
N GLU A 110 -7.19 -10.49 12.96
CA GLU A 110 -7.12 -9.27 13.80
C GLU A 110 -5.69 -8.70 13.78
N GLY A 111 -4.67 -9.55 13.93
CA GLY A 111 -3.27 -9.15 13.85
C GLY A 111 -2.89 -8.57 12.48
N ALA A 112 -3.39 -9.15 11.38
CA ALA A 112 -3.15 -8.64 10.03
C ALA A 112 -3.81 -7.28 9.79
N PHE A 113 -5.02 -7.04 10.31
CA PHE A 113 -5.67 -5.73 10.27
C PHE A 113 -4.91 -4.69 11.09
N GLN A 114 -4.52 -5.04 12.32
CA GLN A 114 -3.75 -4.16 13.18
C GLN A 114 -2.42 -3.76 12.51
N ARG A 115 -1.74 -4.72 11.86
CA ARG A 115 -0.52 -4.46 11.12
C ARG A 115 -0.75 -3.58 9.88
N ALA A 116 -1.85 -3.79 9.14
CA ALA A 116 -2.18 -2.95 8.00
C ALA A 116 -2.39 -1.48 8.42
N ASP A 117 -3.02 -1.26 9.59
CA ASP A 117 -3.21 0.05 10.21
C ASP A 117 -1.88 0.69 10.62
N GLU A 118 -1.00 -0.07 11.28
CA GLU A 118 0.35 0.40 11.65
C GLU A 118 1.18 0.79 10.42
N ILE A 119 1.17 -0.04 9.36
CA ILE A 119 1.83 0.27 8.09
C ILE A 119 1.25 1.56 7.49
N LEU A 120 -0.07 1.70 7.43
CA LEU A 120 -0.69 2.91 6.91
C LEU A 120 -0.27 4.15 7.73
N GLY A 121 -0.21 4.05 9.06
CA GLY A 121 0.22 5.14 9.93
C GLY A 121 1.65 5.62 9.67
N GLU A 122 2.59 4.70 9.44
CA GLU A 122 4.00 5.05 9.21
C GLU A 122 4.27 5.60 7.80
N PHE A 123 3.52 5.13 6.79
CA PHE A 123 3.68 5.54 5.39
C PHE A 123 2.78 6.70 4.96
N ALA A 124 1.80 7.11 5.77
CA ALA A 124 0.94 8.27 5.52
C ALA A 124 1.56 9.62 5.93
N SER A 125 2.83 9.63 6.36
CA SER A 125 3.56 10.86 6.71
C SER A 125 4.87 10.95 5.93
N TRP A 126 5.19 12.15 5.45
CA TRP A 126 6.46 12.43 4.79
C TRP A 126 7.38 13.21 5.73
N PRO A 127 8.66 12.83 5.86
CA PRO A 127 9.29 11.61 5.34
C PRO A 127 8.74 10.34 6.02
N PHE A 128 8.79 9.19 5.32
CA PHE A 128 8.30 7.92 5.87
C PHE A 128 8.93 7.58 7.22
N GLY A 129 8.10 7.12 8.16
CA GLY A 129 8.53 6.79 9.53
C GLY A 129 8.66 7.98 10.48
N SER A 130 8.35 9.20 10.03
CA SER A 130 8.37 10.40 10.89
C SER A 130 7.27 10.42 11.96
N ALA A 131 6.16 9.70 11.72
CA ALA A 131 5.08 9.56 12.70
C ALA A 131 5.55 8.89 14.01
N GLY A 132 6.39 7.86 13.92
CA GLY A 132 6.91 7.09 15.06
C GLY A 132 8.02 7.77 15.88
N GLU A 133 8.60 8.87 15.41
CA GLU A 133 9.70 9.61 16.06
C GLU A 133 9.20 10.69 17.05
N SER A 134 7.88 10.90 17.11
CA SER A 134 7.24 11.84 18.04
C SER A 134 7.26 11.39 19.52
N VAL A 135 7.77 10.19 19.81
CA VAL A 135 7.96 9.67 21.17
C VAL A 135 9.46 9.56 21.50
N GLY A 136 10.08 10.71 21.78
CA GLY A 136 11.20 10.81 22.71
C GLY A 136 12.59 10.37 22.25
N PHE A 137 13.21 11.11 21.32
CA PHE A 137 14.63 11.45 21.44
C PHE A 137 14.93 12.69 20.58
N GLY A 138 15.45 13.75 21.19
CA GLY A 138 15.83 14.95 20.45
C GLY A 138 17.08 14.72 19.62
N SER A 139 16.96 14.78 18.30
CA SER A 139 18.08 15.06 17.41
C SER A 139 17.69 16.22 16.49
N GLY A 140 18.38 17.34 16.65
CA GLY A 140 18.13 18.54 15.87
C GLY A 140 18.65 18.40 14.45
N SER A 141 17.74 18.48 13.48
CA SER A 141 18.04 19.06 12.18
C SER A 141 16.88 19.94 11.74
N SER A 142 17.15 21.23 11.64
CA SER A 142 16.25 22.27 11.19
C SER A 142 15.93 22.17 9.71
N SER A 143 14.65 22.01 9.34
CA SER A 143 14.12 22.64 8.12
C SER A 143 12.58 22.55 8.03
N LEU A 144 12.01 23.75 7.96
CA LEU A 144 10.74 24.18 7.39
C LEU A 144 9.39 23.65 7.95
N SER A 145 8.67 24.60 8.50
CA SER A 145 7.34 24.58 9.09
C SER A 145 6.22 24.13 8.16
N THR A 146 5.39 23.18 8.63
CA THR A 146 3.96 23.12 8.30
C THR A 146 3.15 23.24 9.59
N PRO A 147 2.28 24.25 9.76
CA PRO A 147 1.54 24.44 11.00
C PRO A 147 0.19 23.71 10.95
N GLY A 148 -0.04 22.75 11.86
CA GLY A 148 -1.40 22.43 12.28
C GLY A 148 -1.68 20.99 12.69
N ARG A 149 -1.37 20.61 13.94
CA ARG A 149 -2.30 19.84 14.77
C ARG A 149 -1.91 19.96 16.25
N ARG A 150 -2.70 20.69 17.04
CA ARG A 150 -2.72 20.58 18.50
C ARG A 150 -4.03 19.94 18.92
N LYS A 151 -3.95 19.10 19.97
CA LYS A 151 -5.03 18.52 20.79
C LYS A 151 -5.63 17.23 20.20
N ALA A 152 -5.80 16.12 20.93
CA ALA A 152 -6.06 15.94 22.37
C ALA A 152 -5.70 14.51 22.82
N GLY A 153 -5.40 14.32 24.13
CA GLY A 153 -5.67 13.05 24.81
C GLY A 153 -4.47 12.17 25.17
N ALA A 154 -3.48 12.71 25.88
CA ALA A 154 -2.49 11.89 26.59
C ALA A 154 -3.17 11.15 27.75
N GLY A 155 -3.71 9.97 27.45
CA GLY A 155 -3.95 8.92 28.44
C GLY A 155 -2.67 8.12 28.56
N SER A 156 -1.92 8.36 29.64
CA SER A 156 -0.82 7.49 30.07
C SER A 156 -1.39 6.08 30.29
N ARG A 157 -1.19 5.18 29.33
CA ARG A 157 -1.39 3.76 29.53
C ARG A 157 0.00 3.15 29.63
N ILE A 158 0.32 2.70 30.84
CA ILE A 158 1.46 1.85 31.12
C ILE A 158 1.28 0.59 30.25
N ALA A 159 2.04 0.49 29.16
CA ALA A 159 1.98 -0.62 28.22
C ALA A 159 2.83 -1.78 28.77
N THR A 160 2.17 -2.62 29.54
CA THR A 160 2.57 -3.99 29.84
C THR A 160 2.45 -4.83 28.58
N GLY A 161 3.52 -5.46 28.10
CA GLY A 161 3.46 -6.55 27.12
C GLY A 161 4.46 -6.47 25.97
N SER A 162 5.46 -7.36 26.03
CA SER A 162 6.58 -7.56 25.10
C SER A 162 6.18 -8.16 23.73
N SER A 163 5.06 -7.73 23.14
CA SER A 163 4.55 -8.20 21.84
C SER A 163 4.57 -7.13 20.73
N GLY A 164 4.71 -5.85 21.10
CA GLY A 164 4.81 -4.74 20.13
C GLY A 164 6.20 -4.58 19.50
N ASP A 165 7.24 -5.16 20.11
CA ASP A 165 8.64 -4.95 19.69
C ASP A 165 8.90 -5.57 18.31
N GLY A 166 8.41 -6.79 18.07
CA GLY A 166 8.56 -7.48 16.79
C GLY A 166 7.75 -6.84 15.65
N SER A 167 6.54 -6.32 15.93
CA SER A 167 5.77 -5.60 14.90
C SER A 167 6.51 -4.32 14.49
N ARG A 168 6.96 -3.53 15.47
CA ARG A 168 7.72 -2.31 15.21
C ARG A 168 9.03 -2.60 14.46
N GLU A 169 9.80 -3.61 14.87
CA GLU A 169 11.05 -4.00 14.21
C GLU A 169 10.83 -4.42 12.74
N SER A 170 9.76 -5.18 12.48
CA SER A 170 9.40 -5.59 11.12
C SER A 170 8.98 -4.42 10.23
N ILE A 171 8.27 -3.41 10.77
CA ILE A 171 7.90 -2.20 10.04
C ILE A 171 9.12 -1.31 9.79
N LEU A 172 10.04 -1.21 10.75
CA LEU A 172 11.32 -0.53 10.55
C LEU A 172 12.14 -1.18 9.43
N GLY A 173 12.14 -2.50 9.34
CA GLY A 173 12.75 -3.23 8.23
C GLY A 173 12.10 -2.91 6.89
N LEU A 174 10.77 -2.83 6.85
CA LEU A 174 10.02 -2.40 5.66
C LEU A 174 10.38 -0.96 5.24
N LEU A 175 10.48 -0.04 6.20
CA LEU A 175 10.90 1.35 5.96
C LEU A 175 12.34 1.44 5.43
N GLN A 176 13.25 0.61 5.95
CA GLN A 176 14.63 0.55 5.45
C GLN A 176 14.69 0.06 4.00
N GLU A 177 13.91 -0.96 3.64
CA GLU A 177 13.84 -1.44 2.25
C GLU A 177 13.25 -0.38 1.31
N VAL A 178 12.17 0.31 1.70
CA VAL A 178 11.64 1.42 0.90
C VAL A 178 12.67 2.55 0.76
N ARG A 179 13.42 2.87 1.82
CA ARG A 179 14.49 3.87 1.75
C ARG A 179 15.62 3.47 0.80
N LYS A 180 15.91 2.18 0.68
CA LYS A 180 16.86 1.67 -0.35
C LYS A 180 16.32 1.86 -1.76
N GLU A 181 15.01 1.73 -1.96
CA GLU A 181 14.36 2.00 -3.27
C GLU A 181 14.34 3.50 -3.62
N MET A 182 14.29 4.39 -2.61
CA MET A 182 14.32 5.85 -2.79
C MET A 182 15.69 6.40 -3.18
N MET A 183 16.76 5.78 -2.70
CA MET A 183 18.10 6.20 -3.09
C MET A 183 18.30 5.83 -4.56
N PRO A 184 18.63 6.78 -5.45
CA PRO A 184 18.79 6.49 -6.86
C PRO A 184 19.85 5.42 -7.03
N THR A 185 19.43 4.23 -7.44
CA THR A 185 20.34 3.15 -7.80
C THR A 185 21.11 3.63 -9.02
N THR A 186 22.31 4.14 -8.77
CA THR A 186 23.27 4.47 -9.81
C THR A 186 23.73 3.16 -10.41
N GLY A 187 23.01 2.63 -11.41
CA GLY A 187 23.31 1.31 -11.95
C GLY A 187 22.37 0.81 -13.01
N GLY A 188 22.39 1.39 -14.21
CA GLY A 188 21.80 0.77 -15.39
C GLY A 188 21.44 1.71 -16.54
N GLY A 189 22.40 2.44 -17.11
CA GLY A 189 22.15 3.22 -18.33
C GLY A 189 23.32 4.08 -18.77
N THR A 190 24.11 3.59 -19.72
CA THR A 190 25.11 4.37 -20.46
C THR A 190 24.43 5.51 -21.24
N GLY A 191 24.79 6.76 -20.94
CA GLY A 191 24.42 7.90 -21.77
C GLY A 191 24.54 9.21 -21.01
N GLY A 192 25.63 9.94 -21.23
CA GLY A 192 25.86 11.25 -20.62
C GLY A 192 24.77 12.27 -20.98
N GLY A 193 24.42 13.08 -19.99
CA GLY A 193 23.54 14.23 -20.15
C GLY A 193 23.28 14.83 -18.78
N ALA A 194 23.99 15.90 -18.46
CA ALA A 194 23.64 16.78 -17.35
C ALA A 194 22.27 17.41 -17.65
N GLN A 195 21.23 16.83 -17.07
CA GLN A 195 19.89 17.38 -17.05
C GLN A 195 19.40 17.25 -15.61
N GLY A 196 18.89 18.36 -15.06
CA GLY A 196 18.81 18.64 -13.63
C GLY A 196 18.36 17.49 -12.75
N GLU A 197 18.87 17.50 -11.52
CA GLU A 197 18.31 16.75 -10.39
C GLU A 197 16.84 17.16 -10.22
N GLU A 198 15.94 16.57 -11.01
CA GLU A 198 14.52 16.53 -10.69
C GLU A 198 14.45 15.77 -9.37
N GLU A 199 14.19 16.48 -8.27
CA GLU A 199 13.83 15.86 -7.01
C GLU A 199 12.73 14.83 -7.30
N ASP A 200 13.04 13.55 -7.08
CA ASP A 200 12.07 12.47 -7.22
C ASP A 200 11.05 12.58 -6.07
N VAL A 201 10.09 13.48 -6.25
CA VAL A 201 8.93 13.72 -5.37
C VAL A 201 7.89 12.61 -5.47
N GLY A 202 8.16 11.54 -6.22
CA GLY A 202 7.23 10.43 -6.42
C GLY A 202 6.82 9.77 -5.11
N PHE A 203 7.76 9.59 -4.17
CA PHE A 203 7.46 9.01 -2.87
C PHE A 203 6.73 9.96 -1.92
N GLU A 204 7.00 11.27 -1.99
CA GLU A 204 6.23 12.29 -1.27
C GLU A 204 4.77 12.31 -1.75
N LEU A 205 4.54 12.20 -3.06
CA LEU A 205 3.20 12.08 -3.62
C LEU A 205 2.48 10.82 -3.12
N VAL A 206 3.17 9.68 -3.07
CA VAL A 206 2.62 8.43 -2.52
C VAL A 206 2.22 8.62 -1.06
N ALA A 207 3.07 9.25 -0.23
CA ALA A 207 2.75 9.56 1.16
C ALA A 207 1.48 10.42 1.27
N GLY A 208 1.36 11.46 0.43
CA GLY A 208 0.16 12.32 0.39
C GLY A 208 -1.11 11.56 0.00
N VAL A 209 -1.03 10.60 -0.94
CA VAL A 209 -2.17 9.74 -1.29
C VAL A 209 -2.55 8.85 -0.10
N LEU A 210 -1.58 8.24 0.57
CA LEU A 210 -1.82 7.42 1.77
C LEU A 210 -2.40 8.25 2.93
N GLU A 211 -2.01 9.51 3.06
CA GLU A 211 -2.61 10.45 4.02
C GLU A 211 -4.09 10.73 3.71
N VAL A 212 -4.46 10.85 2.44
CA VAL A 212 -5.87 10.98 2.05
C VAL A 212 -6.62 9.68 2.35
N LEU A 213 -6.04 8.52 2.02
CA LEU A 213 -6.64 7.21 2.28
C LEU A 213 -6.90 6.98 3.78
N SER A 214 -5.97 7.36 4.66
CA SER A 214 -6.13 7.20 6.12
C SER A 214 -7.27 8.04 6.70
N LYS A 215 -7.71 9.08 5.99
CA LYS A 215 -8.84 9.94 6.39
C LYS A 215 -10.17 9.51 5.78
N LEU A 216 -10.18 8.54 4.86
CA LEU A 216 -11.43 8.10 4.20
C LEU A 216 -12.43 7.51 5.20
N ASP A 217 -11.96 6.87 6.27
CA ASP A 217 -12.83 6.32 7.31
C ASP A 217 -13.62 7.43 8.06
N SER A 218 -13.16 8.68 8.00
CA SER A 218 -13.90 9.83 8.55
C SER A 218 -15.01 10.36 7.64
N LEU A 219 -15.12 9.86 6.40
CA LEU A 219 -16.11 10.29 5.40
C LEU A 219 -17.29 9.32 5.25
N LEU A 220 -17.17 8.10 5.79
CA LEU A 220 -18.21 7.07 5.82
C LEU A 220 -19.02 7.16 7.11
#